data_AF-A0A317SFS9-F1
#
_entry.id   AF-A0A317SFS9-F1
#
_cell.length_a   1.000
_cell.length_b   1.000
_cell.length_c   1.000
_cell.angle_alpha   90.00
_cell.angle_beta   90.00
_cell.angle_gamma   90.00
#
_symmetry.space_group_name_H-M   'P 1'
#
loop_
_entity.id
_entity.type
_entity.pdbx_description
1 polymer ?
#
loop_
_entity_poly.entity_id
_entity_poly.type
_entity_poly.pdbx_seq_one_letter_code
_entity_poly.pdbx_strand_id
1 'polypeptide(L)'
;YSDNLLQRHLRSIPEYRPCQKPSCSGGQLHSSKDKQPIVTCLLCSAKSCFTCRIPWHASRTCAEVKSEHGANQELLGKLAKACPGC
;
A
#
# COMPACT_ATOMS: atom_id res chain seq x y z
N TYR A 1 18.69 -8.67 11.96
CA TYR A 1 19.41 -7.47 11.47
C TYR A 1 19.45 -7.38 9.94
N SER A 2 19.56 -8.51 9.22
CA SER A 2 19.61 -8.60 7.74
C SER A 2 18.31 -8.27 6.98
N ASP A 3 17.14 -8.60 7.53
CA ASP A 3 15.86 -8.46 6.81
C ASP A 3 15.49 -7.03 6.42
N ASN A 4 15.83 -6.03 7.24
CA ASN A 4 15.47 -4.64 6.97
C ASN A 4 16.25 -4.05 5.78
N LEU A 5 17.50 -4.49 5.56
CA LEU A 5 18.30 -4.04 4.41
C LEU A 5 17.74 -4.58 3.11
N LEU A 6 17.37 -5.87 3.09
CA LEU A 6 16.72 -6.49 1.94
C LEU A 6 15.39 -5.81 1.62
N GLN A 7 14.54 -5.59 2.63
CA GLN A 7 13.26 -4.90 2.46
C GLN A 7 13.45 -3.47 1.92
N ARG A 8 14.46 -2.74 2.39
CA ARG A 8 14.80 -1.40 1.89
C ARG A 8 15.24 -1.45 0.43
N HIS A 9 16.08 -2.41 0.06
CA HIS A 9 16.53 -2.58 -1.32
C HIS A 9 15.35 -2.93 -2.24
N LEU A 10 14.52 -3.91 -1.88
CA LEU A 10 13.33 -4.28 -2.66
C LEU A 10 12.38 -3.09 -2.84
N ARG A 11 12.14 -2.30 -1.79
CA ARG A 11 11.30 -1.08 -1.85
C ARG A 11 11.87 0.02 -2.76
N SER A 12 13.17 -0.01 -3.05
CA SER A 12 13.80 0.92 -4.00
C SER A 12 13.52 0.56 -5.46
N ILE A 13 13.12 -0.68 -5.76
CA ILE A 13 12.81 -1.14 -7.11
C ILE A 13 11.40 -0.64 -7.49
N PRO A 14 11.24 0.19 -8.54
CA PRO A 14 9.95 0.79 -8.90
C PRO A 14 8.85 -0.23 -9.24
N GLU A 15 9.24 -1.40 -9.73
CA GLU A 15 8.35 -2.48 -10.14
C GLU A 15 8.00 -3.43 -8.98
N TYR A 16 8.71 -3.35 -7.86
CA TYR A 16 8.46 -4.21 -6.71
C TYR A 16 7.21 -3.79 -5.94
N ARG A 17 6.35 -4.75 -5.64
CA ARG A 17 5.11 -4.54 -4.88
C ARG A 17 5.05 -5.54 -3.72
N PRO A 18 5.19 -5.08 -2.46
CA PRO A 18 4.93 -5.91 -1.30
C PRO A 18 3.43 -6.16 -1.15
N CYS A 19 3.08 -7.33 -0.62
CA CYS A 19 1.70 -7.65 -0.26
C CYS A 19 1.21 -6.67 0.82
N GLN A 20 -0.02 -6.16 0.66
CA GLN A 20 -0.64 -5.23 1.61
C GLN A 20 -1.30 -5.94 2.80
N LYS A 21 -1.36 -7.29 2.80
CA LYS A 21 -1.93 -8.06 3.90
C LYS A 21 -0.90 -8.16 5.04
N PRO A 22 -1.18 -7.68 6.27
CA PRO A 22 -0.20 -7.67 7.35
C PRO A 22 0.36 -9.05 7.73
N SER A 23 -0.43 -10.11 7.54
CA SER A 23 -0.04 -11.48 7.83
C SER A 23 0.68 -12.18 6.66
N CYS A 24 1.05 -11.45 5.60
CA CYS A 24 1.67 -12.00 4.40
C CYS A 24 3.01 -11.33 4.14
N SER A 25 4.08 -12.12 4.07
CA SER A 25 5.43 -11.66 3.71
C SER A 25 5.69 -11.65 2.20
N GLY A 26 4.66 -11.90 1.38
CA GLY A 26 4.79 -11.97 -0.07
C GLY A 26 5.12 -10.63 -0.72
N GLY A 27 5.79 -10.69 -1.87
CA GLY A 27 6.05 -9.54 -2.74
C GLY A 27 6.39 -10.02 -4.14
N GLN A 28 6.18 -9.16 -5.14
CA GLN A 28 6.42 -9.51 -6.54
C GLN A 28 6.89 -8.31 -7.36
N LEU A 29 7.61 -8.59 -8.44
CA LEU A 29 7.88 -7.62 -9.49
C LEU A 29 6.68 -7.60 -10.45
N HIS A 30 6.21 -6.40 -10.78
CA HIS A 30 5.04 -6.21 -11.64
C HIS A 30 5.40 -5.39 -12.88
N SER A 31 5.88 -6.08 -13.92
CA SER A 31 6.43 -5.46 -15.13
C SER A 31 5.40 -4.74 -15.99
N SER A 32 4.12 -5.12 -15.89
CA SER A 32 3.03 -4.45 -16.63
C SER A 32 2.66 -3.07 -16.07
N LYS A 33 3.24 -2.68 -14.92
CA LYS A 33 3.11 -1.37 -14.29
C LYS A 33 1.65 -0.87 -14.27
N ASP A 34 1.41 0.33 -14.79
CA ASP A 34 0.11 1.00 -14.87
C ASP A 34 -0.82 0.45 -15.95
N LYS A 35 -0.30 -0.28 -16.96
CA LYS A 35 -1.14 -0.88 -18.02
C LYS A 35 -2.05 -1.98 -17.48
N GLN A 36 -1.60 -2.67 -16.44
CA GLN A 36 -2.39 -3.66 -15.70
C GLN A 36 -2.24 -3.36 -14.20
N PRO A 37 -3.01 -2.43 -13.64
CA PRO A 37 -2.76 -1.92 -12.29
C PRO A 37 -3.18 -2.92 -11.19
N ILE A 38 -3.74 -4.08 -11.54
CA ILE A 38 -4.14 -5.11 -10.58
C ILE A 38 -2.92 -5.97 -10.24
N VAL A 39 -2.39 -5.80 -9.04
CA VAL A 39 -1.35 -6.67 -8.49
C VAL A 39 -2.05 -7.74 -7.66
N THR A 40 -1.91 -9.01 -8.04
CA THR A 40 -2.45 -10.14 -7.28
C THR A 40 -1.31 -10.89 -6.64
N CYS A 41 -1.29 -10.92 -5.30
CA CYS A 41 -0.26 -11.62 -4.53
C CYS A 41 -0.32 -13.12 -4.79
N LEU A 42 0.81 -13.71 -5.20
CA LEU A 42 0.91 -15.14 -5.49
C LEU A 42 0.78 -16.05 -4.25
N LEU A 43 1.02 -15.53 -3.04
CA LEU A 43 0.96 -16.34 -1.81
C LEU A 43 -0.42 -16.38 -1.15
N CYS A 44 -1.18 -15.28 -1.21
CA CYS A 44 -2.44 -15.15 -0.47
C CYS A 44 -3.61 -14.64 -1.31
N SER A 45 -3.40 -14.45 -2.61
CA SER A 45 -4.40 -13.97 -3.59
C SER A 45 -4.99 -12.59 -3.29
N ALA A 46 -4.45 -11.85 -2.32
CA ALA A 46 -4.85 -10.48 -2.04
C ALA A 46 -4.53 -9.58 -3.24
N LYS A 47 -5.48 -8.70 -3.59
CA LYS A 47 -5.37 -7.78 -4.71
C LYS A 47 -5.09 -6.36 -4.23
N SER A 48 -4.17 -5.69 -4.89
CA SER A 48 -3.80 -4.30 -4.61
C SER A 48 -3.60 -3.51 -5.90
N CYS A 49 -3.77 -2.19 -5.81
CA CYS A 49 -3.49 -1.28 -6.92
C CYS A 49 -1.98 -1.01 -7.04
N PHE A 50 -1.43 -1.17 -8.25
CA PHE A 50 -0.02 -0.89 -8.54
C PHE A 50 0.35 0.58 -8.31
N THR A 51 -0.58 1.50 -8.59
CA THR A 51 -0.35 2.94 -8.61
C THR A 51 -0.41 3.56 -7.22
N CYS A 52 -1.50 3.35 -6.49
CA CYS A 52 -1.70 3.95 -5.16
C CYS A 52 -1.38 3.00 -3.99
N ARG A 53 -1.03 1.73 -4.26
CA ARG A 53 -0.53 0.74 -3.29
C ARG A 53 -1.48 0.42 -2.13
N ILE A 54 -2.79 0.51 -2.38
CA ILE A 54 -3.85 0.12 -1.44
C ILE A 54 -4.59 -1.13 -1.94
N PRO A 55 -5.49 -1.74 -1.15
CA PRO A 55 -6.37 -2.81 -1.65
C PRO A 55 -7.08 -2.43 -2.95
N TRP A 56 -7.22 -3.39 -3.86
CA TRP A 56 -7.75 -3.15 -5.20
C TRP A 56 -9.16 -2.52 -5.18
N HIS A 57 -9.38 -1.50 -6.00
CA HIS A 57 -10.62 -0.72 -6.07
C HIS A 57 -11.16 -0.71 -7.51
N ALA A 58 -12.00 -1.70 -7.84
CA ALA A 58 -12.43 -1.96 -9.22
C ALA A 58 -13.21 -0.81 -9.89
N SER A 59 -14.04 -0.09 -9.13
CA SER A 59 -14.99 0.90 -9.66
C SER A 59 -14.63 2.35 -9.29
N ARG A 60 -13.42 2.57 -8.78
CA ARG A 60 -13.00 3.87 -8.24
C ARG A 60 -11.65 4.26 -8.79
N THR A 61 -11.44 5.55 -8.98
CA THR A 61 -10.12 6.07 -9.36
C THR A 61 -9.19 6.12 -8.14
N CYS A 62 -7.87 6.12 -8.38
CA CYS A 62 -6.90 6.29 -7.29
C CYS A 62 -7.11 7.62 -6.53
N ALA A 63 -7.62 8.66 -7.21
CA ALA A 63 -7.90 9.96 -6.63
C ALA A 63 -9.10 9.91 -5.67
N GLU A 64 -10.18 9.23 -6.06
CA GLU A 64 -11.38 9.06 -5.23
C GLU A 64 -11.08 8.31 -3.93
N VAL A 65 -10.30 7.23 -3.98
CA VAL A 65 -9.98 6.49 -2.76
C VAL A 65 -9.00 7.26 -1.87
N LYS A 66 -8.13 8.10 -2.47
CA LYS A 66 -7.22 8.96 -1.71
C LYS A 66 -7.97 10.07 -0.96
N SER A 67 -8.99 10.69 -1.57
CA SER A 67 -9.77 11.75 -0.91
C SER A 67 -10.58 11.22 0.27
N GLU A 68 -11.11 10.00 0.20
CA GLU A 68 -11.81 9.37 1.32
C GLU A 68 -10.91 9.06 2.51
N HIS A 69 -9.74 8.48 2.27
CA HIS A 69 -8.79 8.23 3.36
C HIS A 69 -8.23 9.55 3.93
N GLY A 70 -8.04 10.58 3.09
CA GLY A 70 -7.59 11.91 3.51
C GLY A 70 -8.63 12.66 4.36
N ALA A 71 -9.92 12.54 4.04
CA ALA A 71 -10.99 13.14 4.84
C ALA A 71 -11.00 12.63 6.28
N ASN A 72 -10.62 11.36 6.49
CA ASN A 72 -10.50 10.78 7.82
C ASN A 72 -9.30 11.33 8.61
N GLN A 73 -8.26 11.81 7.92
CA GLN A 73 -7.07 12.42 8.54
C GLN A 73 -7.38 13.77 9.19
N GLU A 74 -8.25 14.58 8.57
CA GLU A 74 -8.72 15.84 9.16
C GLU A 74 -9.59 15.59 10.40
N LEU A 75 -10.45 14.56 10.36
CA LEU A 75 -11.20 14.08 11.52
C LEU A 75 -10.27 13.56 12.63
N LEU A 76 -9.23 12.81 12.29
CA LEU A 76 -8.22 12.36 13.25
C LEU A 76 -7.52 13.55 13.92
N GLY A 77 -7.18 14.61 13.19
CA GLY A 77 -6.62 15.83 13.80
C GLY A 77 -7.58 16.51 14.78
N LYS A 78 -8.89 16.47 14.52
CA LYS A 78 -9.91 17.04 15.42
C LYS A 78 -10.19 16.16 16.64
N LEU A 79 -10.07 14.85 16.50
CA LEU A 79 -10.45 13.86 17.52
C LEU A 79 -9.27 13.35 18.34
N ALA A 80 -8.06 13.32 17.76
CA ALA A 80 -6.87 12.86 18.45
C ALA A 80 -6.40 13.92 19.43
N LYS A 81 -6.23 13.53 20.70
CA LYS A 81 -5.52 14.34 21.69
C LYS A 81 -4.02 14.09 21.53
N ALA A 82 -3.24 15.16 21.59
CA ALA A 82 -1.79 15.04 21.68
C ALA A 82 -1.42 14.26 22.95
N CYS A 83 -0.41 13.39 22.85
CA CYS A 83 0.10 12.67 24.00
C CYS A 83 0.68 13.70 24.99
N PRO A 84 0.21 13.76 26.24
CA PRO A 84 0.61 14.79 27.20
C PRO A 84 2.05 14.63 27.75
N GLY A 85 2.81 13.67 27.25
CA GLY A 85 4.15 13.32 27.76
C GLY A 85 5.27 13.35 26.72
N CYS A 86 5.12 14.13 25.64
CA CYS A 86 6.21 14.41 24.69
C CYS A 86 6.96 15.69 25.06
#